data_AF-A0A9D8ZMX9-F1
#
_entry.id   AF-A0A9D8ZMX9-F1
#
_cell.length_a   1.000
_cell.length_b   1.000
_cell.length_c   1.000
_cell.angle_alpha   90.00
_cell.angle_beta   90.00
_cell.angle_gamma   90.00
#
_symmetry.space_group_name_H-M   'P 1'
#
loop_
_entity.id
_entity.type
_entity.pdbx_description
1 polymer ?
#
loop_
_entity_poly.entity_id
_entity_poly.type
_entity_poly.pdbx_seq_one_letter_code
_entity_poly.pdbx_strand_id
1 'polypeptide(L)'
;MMFGRKKKSQDGSERTRAQPRPRVRPMWRRAWFIPVAAAVIMGTASGGGWWAISSGAAGQAYDSVRWAAISATASMGFRVQEVMVSGRQQTDRNTLIKALNVSRGAPILAFDINAAKARLEVLPWVRASTIERMLPDTILISIVEREPLALWQKDSKLHLIDAEGSVILSDGLEPYADLLVVVGDGAEMQAGALLALLGTEPTLMQQVRAATWVGNRRWNLHLKGGIDVRLPEDDAQNAWARLATYHRNHKVLDKDVTVLDLRIPDRLIVKTGPKGSGQET
;
A
#
# COMPACT_ATOMS: atom_id res chain seq x y z
N MET A 1 -4.55 -65.94 -106.24
CA MET A 1 -4.40 -64.82 -105.28
C MET A 1 -5.80 -64.38 -104.86
N MET A 2 -6.28 -64.85 -103.71
CA MET A 2 -6.33 -64.12 -102.42
C MET A 2 -7.26 -62.89 -102.42
N PHE A 3 -8.32 -63.00 -101.60
CA PHE A 3 -9.04 -62.01 -100.77
C PHE A 3 -9.28 -60.58 -101.31
N GLY A 4 -10.46 -59.96 -101.20
CA GLY A 4 -11.67 -60.30 -100.45
C GLY A 4 -12.76 -59.22 -100.60
N ARG A 5 -14.01 -59.70 -100.51
CA ARG A 5 -15.27 -59.03 -100.11
C ARG A 5 -15.08 -57.73 -99.29
N LYS A 6 -15.93 -56.70 -99.39
CA LYS A 6 -17.39 -56.76 -99.32
C LYS A 6 -18.06 -55.44 -99.76
N LYS A 7 -19.32 -55.61 -100.15
CA LYS A 7 -20.27 -54.70 -100.77
C LYS A 7 -21.13 -53.99 -99.70
N LYS A 8 -21.51 -52.75 -100.02
CA LYS A 8 -22.89 -52.17 -100.00
C LYS A 8 -23.52 -51.61 -98.71
N SER A 9 -24.43 -50.65 -99.04
CA SER A 9 -25.64 -50.11 -98.37
C SER A 9 -25.38 -49.12 -97.24
N GLN A 10 -25.67 -47.82 -97.40
CA GLN A 10 -26.99 -47.18 -97.57
C GLN A 10 -28.03 -47.74 -96.60
N ASP A 11 -28.22 -47.03 -95.49
CA ASP A 11 -29.44 -47.11 -94.70
C ASP A 11 -29.77 -45.72 -94.14
N GLY A 12 -31.01 -45.30 -94.36
CA GLY A 12 -31.59 -44.13 -93.72
C GLY A 12 -32.10 -44.56 -92.35
N SER A 13 -31.88 -43.73 -91.33
CA SER A 13 -32.58 -43.92 -90.07
C SER A 13 -33.03 -42.59 -89.47
N GLU A 14 -34.24 -42.65 -88.95
CA GLU A 14 -35.06 -41.58 -88.44
C GLU A 14 -34.46 -40.88 -87.21
N ARG A 15 -34.84 -39.61 -87.08
CA ARG A 15 -34.49 -38.73 -85.96
C ARG A 15 -35.23 -39.16 -84.69
N THR A 16 -34.51 -39.71 -83.72
CA THR A 16 -34.97 -39.74 -82.32
C THR A 16 -34.25 -38.64 -81.54
N ARG A 17 -34.99 -37.60 -81.10
CA ARG A 17 -34.47 -36.52 -80.25
C ARG A 17 -34.07 -37.09 -78.89
N ALA A 18 -32.76 -37.17 -78.62
CA ALA A 18 -32.25 -37.45 -77.28
C ALA A 18 -32.54 -36.28 -76.34
N GLN A 19 -33.25 -36.51 -75.23
CA GLN A 19 -33.40 -35.53 -74.16
C GLN A 19 -32.04 -35.30 -73.47
N PRO A 20 -31.64 -34.05 -73.18
CA PRO A 20 -30.36 -33.78 -72.54
C PRO A 20 -30.39 -34.28 -71.09
N ARG A 21 -29.47 -35.18 -70.72
CA ARG A 21 -29.22 -35.53 -69.31
C ARG A 21 -28.81 -34.26 -68.54
N PRO A 22 -29.44 -33.95 -67.39
CA PRO A 22 -29.05 -32.78 -66.62
C PRO A 22 -27.62 -32.94 -66.13
N ARG A 23 -26.74 -32.01 -66.51
CA ARG A 23 -25.37 -31.95 -66.02
C ARG A 23 -25.41 -31.57 -64.53
N VAL A 24 -25.22 -32.56 -63.65
CA VAL A 24 -25.07 -32.33 -62.21
C VAL A 24 -23.79 -31.53 -62.00
N ARG A 25 -23.89 -30.21 -61.85
CA ARG A 25 -22.74 -29.37 -61.51
C ARG A 25 -22.40 -29.66 -60.04
N PRO A 26 -21.20 -30.16 -59.74
CA PRO A 26 -20.88 -30.53 -58.38
C PRO A 26 -20.86 -29.27 -57.49
N MET A 27 -21.34 -29.39 -56.25
CA MET A 27 -21.69 -28.26 -55.40
C MET A 27 -20.51 -27.29 -55.13
N TRP A 28 -19.28 -27.81 -55.12
CA TRP A 28 -18.05 -27.01 -55.00
C TRP A 28 -17.75 -26.07 -56.19
N ARG A 29 -18.45 -26.22 -57.33
CA ARG A 29 -18.39 -25.31 -58.49
C ARG A 29 -19.54 -24.29 -58.53
N ARG A 30 -20.43 -24.27 -57.53
CA ARG A 30 -21.44 -23.20 -57.37
C ARG A 30 -20.74 -21.93 -56.90
N ALA A 31 -21.10 -20.79 -57.49
CA ALA A 31 -20.46 -19.49 -57.22
C ALA A 31 -20.47 -19.08 -55.74
N TRP A 32 -21.38 -19.64 -54.94
CA TRP A 32 -21.49 -19.40 -53.50
C TRP A 32 -20.61 -20.29 -52.61
N PHE A 33 -20.02 -21.37 -53.12
CA PHE A 33 -19.28 -22.32 -52.28
C PHE A 33 -17.92 -21.77 -51.83
N ILE A 34 -17.23 -21.08 -52.73
CA ILE A 34 -15.93 -20.43 -52.47
C ILE A 34 -16.04 -19.32 -51.41
N PRO A 35 -16.98 -18.35 -51.49
CA PRO A 35 -17.11 -17.33 -50.46
C PRO A 35 -17.56 -17.90 -49.11
N VAL A 36 -18.40 -18.94 -49.08
CA VAL A 36 -18.81 -19.60 -47.82
C VAL A 36 -17.64 -20.34 -47.18
N ALA A 37 -16.85 -21.10 -47.95
CA ALA A 37 -15.66 -21.78 -47.43
C ALA A 37 -14.62 -20.77 -46.91
N ALA A 38 -14.40 -19.67 -47.63
CA ALA A 38 -13.51 -18.60 -47.20
C ALA A 38 -14.00 -17.91 -45.91
N ALA A 39 -15.31 -17.67 -45.78
CA ALA A 39 -15.91 -17.08 -44.58
C ALA A 39 -15.81 -18.00 -43.36
N VAL A 40 -15.98 -19.32 -43.54
CA VAL A 40 -15.80 -20.30 -42.47
C VAL A 40 -14.33 -20.33 -42.01
N ILE A 41 -13.37 -20.34 -42.95
CA ILE A 41 -11.94 -20.32 -42.61
C ILE A 41 -11.58 -19.03 -41.86
N MET A 42 -12.02 -17.86 -42.36
CA MET A 42 -11.81 -16.58 -41.66
C MET A 42 -12.48 -16.56 -40.28
N GLY A 43 -13.71 -17.05 -40.15
CA GLY A 43 -14.41 -17.15 -38.88
C GLY A 43 -13.69 -18.06 -37.87
N THR A 44 -13.12 -19.18 -38.32
CA THR A 44 -12.33 -20.07 -37.45
C THR A 44 -10.96 -19.48 -37.07
N ALA A 45 -10.30 -18.75 -37.97
CA ALA A 45 -9.03 -18.10 -37.68
C ALA A 45 -9.20 -16.90 -36.72
N SER A 46 -10.19 -16.05 -36.98
CA SER A 46 -10.55 -14.94 -36.11
C SER A 46 -11.11 -15.42 -34.78
N GLY A 47 -11.94 -16.47 -34.78
CA GLY A 47 -12.49 -17.08 -33.57
C GLY A 47 -11.45 -17.79 -32.73
N GLY A 48 -10.49 -18.50 -33.35
CA GLY A 48 -9.38 -19.14 -32.66
C GLY A 48 -8.40 -18.13 -32.05
N GLY A 49 -8.07 -17.07 -32.80
CA GLY A 49 -7.27 -15.96 -32.29
C GLY A 49 -7.97 -15.20 -31.15
N TRP A 50 -9.26 -14.91 -31.31
CA TRP A 50 -10.09 -14.30 -30.27
C TRP A 50 -10.19 -15.20 -29.04
N TRP A 51 -10.41 -16.50 -29.22
CA TRP A 51 -10.48 -17.48 -28.13
C TRP A 51 -9.15 -17.59 -27.38
N ALA A 52 -8.00 -17.59 -28.05
CA ALA A 52 -6.69 -17.65 -27.41
C ALA A 52 -6.38 -16.40 -26.57
N ILE A 53 -6.86 -15.22 -27.01
CA ILE A 53 -6.74 -13.96 -26.27
C ILE A 53 -7.78 -13.88 -25.15
N SER A 54 -9.04 -14.26 -25.40
CA SER A 54 -10.14 -14.16 -24.45
C SER A 54 -10.10 -15.24 -23.35
N SER A 55 -9.49 -16.40 -23.62
CA SER A 55 -9.29 -17.48 -22.64
C SER A 55 -8.10 -17.24 -21.71
N GLY A 56 -7.27 -16.21 -21.98
CA GLY A 56 -6.04 -15.96 -21.24
C GLY A 56 -4.91 -16.95 -21.57
N ALA A 57 -5.11 -17.91 -22.47
CA ALA A 57 -4.10 -18.89 -22.88
C ALA A 57 -2.84 -18.23 -23.45
N ALA A 58 -3.00 -17.13 -24.21
CA ALA A 58 -1.86 -16.33 -24.69
C ALA A 58 -1.07 -15.68 -23.53
N GLY A 59 -1.75 -15.21 -22.48
CA GLY A 59 -1.12 -14.66 -21.27
C GLY A 59 -0.37 -15.73 -20.48
N GLN A 60 -0.98 -16.90 -20.27
CA GLN A 60 -0.35 -18.02 -19.57
C GLN A 60 0.88 -18.58 -20.33
N ALA A 61 0.82 -18.64 -21.66
CA ALA A 61 1.96 -19.03 -22.49
C ALA A 61 3.10 -18.00 -22.42
N TYR A 62 2.78 -16.70 -22.41
CA TYR A 62 3.77 -15.65 -22.22
C TYR A 62 4.45 -15.72 -20.84
N ASP A 63 3.65 -15.85 -19.77
CA ASP A 63 4.16 -15.91 -18.40
C ASP A 63 5.03 -17.15 -18.18
N SER A 64 4.64 -18.31 -18.72
CA SER A 64 5.42 -19.54 -18.60
C SER A 64 6.79 -19.46 -19.29
N VAL A 65 6.87 -18.89 -20.50
CA VAL A 65 8.15 -18.66 -21.19
C VAL A 65 9.01 -17.65 -20.43
N ARG A 66 8.42 -16.58 -19.92
CA ARG A 66 9.11 -15.57 -19.09
C ARG A 66 9.68 -16.19 -17.81
N TRP A 67 8.89 -16.98 -17.09
CA TRP A 67 9.34 -17.66 -15.87
C TRP A 67 10.43 -18.70 -16.15
N ALA A 68 10.34 -19.44 -17.25
CA ALA A 68 11.40 -20.36 -17.66
C ALA A 68 12.72 -19.60 -17.90
N ALA A 69 12.68 -18.48 -18.61
CA ALA A 69 13.86 -17.63 -18.84
C ALA A 69 14.45 -17.08 -17.54
N ILE A 70 13.61 -16.59 -16.61
CA ILE A 70 14.09 -16.09 -15.31
C ILE A 70 14.61 -17.21 -14.41
N SER A 71 14.00 -18.39 -14.43
CA SER A 71 14.50 -19.54 -13.66
C SER A 71 15.87 -20.00 -14.16
N ALA A 72 16.12 -19.92 -15.46
CA ALA A 72 17.43 -20.21 -16.04
C ALA A 72 18.52 -19.24 -15.57
N THR A 73 18.18 -17.97 -15.23
CA THR A 73 19.19 -17.04 -14.69
C THR A 73 19.65 -17.46 -13.29
N ALA A 74 18.79 -18.10 -12.49
CA ALA A 74 19.20 -18.64 -11.19
C ALA A 74 20.27 -19.74 -11.32
N SER A 75 20.19 -20.59 -12.35
CA SER A 75 21.24 -21.57 -12.67
C SER A 75 22.54 -20.96 -13.20
N MET A 76 22.50 -19.71 -13.68
CA MET A 76 23.68 -18.93 -14.10
C MET A 76 24.31 -18.13 -12.94
N GLY A 77 23.87 -18.34 -11.70
CA GLY A 77 24.40 -17.67 -10.50
C GLY A 77 23.58 -16.47 -10.03
N PHE A 78 22.58 -16.01 -10.80
CA PHE A 78 21.69 -14.90 -10.43
C PHE A 78 20.56 -15.34 -9.49
N ARG A 79 20.95 -15.82 -8.32
CA ARG A 79 20.04 -16.33 -7.29
C ARG A 79 20.33 -15.66 -5.96
N VAL A 80 19.30 -15.42 -5.17
CA VAL A 80 19.45 -14.79 -3.85
C VAL A 80 20.23 -15.72 -2.92
N GLN A 81 21.46 -15.39 -2.57
CA GLN A 81 22.27 -16.10 -1.58
C GLN A 81 22.30 -15.35 -0.26
N GLU A 82 22.43 -14.03 -0.34
CA GLU A 82 22.59 -13.17 0.82
C GLU A 82 21.52 -12.08 0.87
N VAL A 83 21.05 -11.80 2.09
CA VAL A 83 20.12 -10.70 2.39
C VAL A 83 20.75 -9.89 3.51
N MET A 84 21.24 -8.70 3.16
CA MET A 84 21.86 -7.77 4.08
C MET A 84 20.83 -6.75 4.54
N VAL A 85 20.69 -6.56 5.86
CA VAL A 85 19.71 -5.65 6.44
C VAL A 85 20.44 -4.64 7.31
N SER A 86 20.19 -3.35 7.06
CA SER A 86 20.73 -2.22 7.83
C SER A 86 19.62 -1.31 8.35
N GLY A 87 19.91 -0.53 9.40
CA GLY A 87 18.97 0.43 10.00
C GLY A 87 17.95 -0.15 10.99
N ARG A 88 18.02 -1.45 11.25
CA ARG A 88 17.17 -2.15 12.23
C ARG A 88 17.65 -1.95 13.66
N GLN A 89 16.77 -1.55 14.57
CA GLN A 89 17.01 -1.50 16.00
C GLN A 89 15.93 -2.27 16.77
N GLN A 90 14.66 -1.94 16.53
CA GLN A 90 13.49 -2.52 17.20
C GLN A 90 12.82 -3.64 16.40
N THR A 91 12.84 -3.57 15.07
CA THR A 91 12.15 -4.56 14.23
C THR A 91 12.82 -5.92 14.38
N ASP A 92 12.03 -6.98 14.64
CA ASP A 92 12.59 -8.33 14.70
C ASP A 92 13.09 -8.82 13.33
N ARG A 93 14.26 -9.47 13.32
CA ARG A 93 14.91 -9.94 12.09
C ARG A 93 14.06 -10.98 11.37
N ASN A 94 13.46 -11.92 12.10
CA ASN A 94 12.67 -12.99 11.49
C ASN A 94 11.37 -12.44 10.89
N THR A 95 10.75 -11.47 11.57
CA THR A 95 9.57 -10.76 11.06
C THR A 95 9.87 -10.03 9.76
N LEU A 96 11.01 -9.34 9.68
CA LEU A 96 11.46 -8.68 8.47
C LEU A 96 11.71 -9.67 7.33
N ILE A 97 12.43 -10.77 7.58
CA ILE A 97 12.70 -11.79 6.55
C ILE A 97 11.40 -12.44 6.06
N LYS A 98 10.43 -12.69 6.95
CA LYS A 98 9.10 -13.18 6.57
C LYS A 98 8.36 -12.17 5.68
N ALA A 99 8.38 -10.89 6.03
CA ALA A 99 7.74 -9.83 5.25
C ALA A 99 8.35 -9.68 3.85
N LEU A 100 9.65 -9.90 3.68
CA LEU A 100 10.29 -9.91 2.36
C LEU A 100 9.72 -11.00 1.44
N ASN A 101 9.31 -12.14 2.01
CA ASN A 101 8.81 -13.31 1.28
C ASN A 101 9.80 -13.80 0.21
N VAL A 102 11.09 -13.89 0.58
CA VAL A 102 12.16 -14.38 -0.30
C VAL A 102 12.77 -15.64 0.28
N SER A 103 12.85 -16.67 -0.55
CA SER A 103 13.61 -17.87 -0.26
C SER A 103 15.03 -17.76 -0.82
N ARG A 104 16.02 -18.21 -0.05
CA ARG A 104 17.39 -18.38 -0.58
C ARG A 104 17.36 -19.33 -1.78
N GLY A 105 18.12 -19.00 -2.83
CA GLY A 105 18.17 -19.72 -4.09
C GLY A 105 17.14 -19.27 -5.13
N ALA A 106 16.17 -18.41 -4.76
CA ALA A 106 15.22 -17.86 -5.72
C ALA A 106 15.91 -16.96 -6.76
N PRO A 107 15.40 -16.86 -8.00
CA PRO A 107 15.96 -15.96 -9.01
C PRO A 107 15.90 -14.50 -8.55
N ILE A 108 17.06 -13.83 -8.45
CA ILE A 108 17.12 -12.44 -7.97
C ILE A 108 16.41 -11.47 -8.92
N LEU A 109 16.38 -11.79 -10.22
CA LEU A 109 15.72 -10.98 -11.24
C LEU A 109 14.19 -11.07 -11.19
N ALA A 110 13.65 -12.18 -10.65
CA ALA A 110 12.21 -12.34 -10.42
C ALA A 110 11.71 -11.58 -9.17
N PHE A 111 12.62 -11.19 -8.28
CA PHE A 111 12.25 -10.66 -6.98
C PHE A 111 11.55 -9.29 -7.09
N ASP A 112 10.26 -9.21 -6.79
CA ASP A 112 9.54 -7.93 -6.83
C ASP A 112 9.92 -7.00 -5.66
N ILE A 113 10.76 -6.01 -5.96
CA ILE A 113 11.24 -4.99 -5.03
C ILE A 113 10.07 -4.15 -4.49
N ASN A 114 9.15 -3.74 -5.35
CA ASN A 114 8.07 -2.83 -4.96
C ASN A 114 7.08 -3.54 -4.04
N ALA A 115 6.73 -4.79 -4.38
CA ALA A 115 5.88 -5.59 -3.52
C ALA A 115 6.55 -5.89 -2.17
N ALA A 116 7.87 -6.15 -2.15
CA ALA A 116 8.61 -6.34 -0.91
C ALA A 116 8.66 -5.06 -0.07
N LYS A 117 8.93 -3.91 -0.69
CA LYS A 117 8.91 -2.59 -0.03
C LYS A 117 7.56 -2.33 0.63
N ALA A 118 6.46 -2.52 -0.10
CA ALA A 118 5.12 -2.35 0.44
C ALA A 118 4.84 -3.26 1.65
N ARG A 119 5.33 -4.52 1.63
CA ARG A 119 5.19 -5.43 2.78
C ARG A 119 6.05 -5.00 3.98
N LEU A 120 7.25 -4.46 3.75
CA LEU A 120 8.10 -3.95 4.82
C LEU A 120 7.50 -2.72 5.49
N GLU A 121 6.95 -1.79 4.73
CA GLU A 121 6.38 -0.53 5.25
C GLU A 121 5.06 -0.72 6.01
N VAL A 122 4.45 -1.91 5.92
CA VAL A 122 3.32 -2.33 6.77
C VAL A 122 3.78 -2.73 8.17
N LEU A 123 5.07 -3.06 8.36
CA LEU A 123 5.58 -3.40 9.68
C LEU A 123 5.50 -2.18 10.62
N PRO A 124 5.04 -2.34 11.87
CA PRO A 124 4.71 -1.18 12.70
C PRO A 124 5.89 -0.27 12.97
N TRP A 125 7.09 -0.82 13.16
CA TRP A 125 8.31 -0.06 13.40
C TRP A 125 8.93 0.55 12.14
N VAL A 126 8.52 0.16 10.93
CA VAL A 126 9.16 0.62 9.70
C VAL A 126 8.45 1.88 9.20
N ARG A 127 9.20 2.99 9.15
CA ARG A 127 8.75 4.25 8.56
C ARG A 127 8.93 4.24 7.06
N ALA A 128 10.10 3.80 6.60
CA ALA A 128 10.45 3.75 5.19
C ALA A 128 11.43 2.60 4.93
N SER A 129 11.42 2.06 3.72
CA SER A 129 12.42 1.07 3.31
C SER A 129 12.96 1.31 1.90
N THR A 130 14.24 1.02 1.75
CA THR A 130 14.97 1.00 0.48
C THR A 130 15.50 -0.40 0.26
N ILE A 131 15.25 -0.95 -0.93
CA ILE A 131 15.66 -2.31 -1.28
C ILE A 131 16.40 -2.23 -2.62
N GLU A 132 17.61 -2.77 -2.64
CA GLU A 132 18.49 -2.77 -3.80
C GLU A 132 18.95 -4.19 -4.12
N ARG A 133 19.11 -4.48 -5.41
CA ARG A 133 19.69 -5.74 -5.89
C ARG A 133 21.16 -5.50 -6.19
N MET A 134 22.02 -6.12 -5.41
CA MET A 134 23.45 -6.20 -5.67
C MET A 134 23.74 -7.51 -6.38
N LEU A 135 23.83 -7.44 -7.71
CA LEU A 135 24.12 -8.62 -8.52
C LEU A 135 25.54 -9.13 -8.23
N PRO A 136 25.76 -10.46 -8.33
CA PRO A 136 24.82 -11.45 -8.87
C PRO A 136 23.79 -12.00 -7.87
N ASP A 137 23.99 -11.89 -6.55
CA ASP A 137 23.30 -12.76 -5.58
C ASP A 137 22.86 -12.12 -4.26
N THR A 138 23.06 -10.81 -4.07
CA THR A 138 22.80 -10.12 -2.81
C THR A 138 21.61 -9.17 -2.91
N ILE A 139 20.74 -9.16 -1.90
CA ILE A 139 19.71 -8.14 -1.71
C ILE A 139 20.10 -7.28 -0.51
N LEU A 140 20.30 -5.98 -0.75
CA LEU A 140 20.56 -5.00 0.30
C LEU A 140 19.25 -4.31 0.69
N ILE A 141 18.99 -4.25 1.99
CA ILE A 141 17.79 -3.64 2.56
C ILE A 141 18.25 -2.63 3.61
N SER A 142 17.78 -1.41 3.45
CA SER A 142 17.99 -0.34 4.41
C SER A 142 16.62 0.12 4.90
N ILE A 143 16.37 -0.02 6.19
CA ILE A 143 15.12 0.43 6.82
C ILE A 143 15.37 1.67 7.66
N VAL A 144 14.40 2.57 7.67
CA VAL A 144 14.30 3.67 8.63
C VAL A 144 13.18 3.31 9.58
N GLU A 145 13.51 3.18 10.87
CA GLU A 145 12.53 2.90 11.90
C GLU A 145 11.81 4.17 12.38
N ARG A 146 10.59 4.00 12.88
CA ARG A 146 9.80 5.07 13.47
C ARG A 146 10.36 5.45 14.84
N GLU A 147 10.33 6.73 15.11
CA GLU A 147 10.69 7.27 16.43
C GLU A 147 9.43 7.45 17.27
N PRO A 148 9.37 6.83 18.46
CA PRO A 148 8.26 7.03 19.38
C PRO A 148 8.14 8.49 19.80
N LEU A 149 6.95 9.06 19.63
CA LEU A 149 6.69 10.47 19.91
C LEU A 149 5.79 10.65 21.13
N ALA A 150 4.65 9.95 21.16
CA ALA A 150 3.61 10.14 22.17
C ALA A 150 2.82 8.85 22.42
N LEU A 151 2.06 8.83 23.51
CA LEU A 151 1.08 7.79 23.80
C LEU A 151 -0.31 8.31 23.46
N TRP A 152 -0.97 7.74 22.46
CA TRP A 152 -2.33 8.07 22.11
C TRP A 152 -3.33 7.19 22.85
N GLN A 153 -4.25 7.82 23.56
CA GLN A 153 -5.34 7.14 24.25
C GLN A 153 -6.61 7.17 23.41
N LYS A 154 -7.06 5.98 23.00
CA LYS A 154 -8.34 5.75 22.32
C LYS A 154 -9.07 4.58 22.96
N ASP A 155 -10.36 4.75 23.22
CA ASP A 155 -11.21 3.69 23.81
C ASP A 155 -10.61 3.07 25.08
N SER A 156 -10.02 3.91 25.94
CA SER A 156 -9.30 3.51 27.17
C SER A 156 -8.08 2.61 26.96
N LYS A 157 -7.55 2.53 25.73
CA LYS A 157 -6.30 1.84 25.41
C LYS A 157 -5.26 2.86 24.97
N LEU A 158 -4.01 2.57 25.31
CA LEU A 158 -2.85 3.36 24.91
C LEU A 158 -2.20 2.75 23.68
N HIS A 159 -1.74 3.61 22.79
CA HIS A 159 -1.05 3.27 21.57
C HIS A 159 0.20 4.15 21.46
N LEU A 160 1.35 3.53 21.21
CA LEU A 160 2.56 4.28 20.88
C LEU A 160 2.45 4.82 19.47
N ILE A 161 2.65 6.12 19.29
CA ILE A 161 2.55 6.76 17.97
C ILE A 161 3.84 7.52 17.63
N ASP A 162 4.09 7.70 16.33
CA ASP A 162 5.14 8.56 15.81
C ASP A 162 4.64 9.98 15.49
N ALA A 163 5.53 10.80 14.91
CA ALA A 163 5.22 12.19 14.54
C ALA A 163 4.21 12.34 13.41
N GLU A 164 4.02 11.30 12.60
CA GLU A 164 3.03 11.25 11.53
C GLU A 164 1.67 10.72 12.02
N GLY A 165 1.55 10.34 13.30
CA GLY A 165 0.34 9.78 13.90
C GLY A 165 0.15 8.29 13.60
N SER A 166 1.17 7.61 13.08
CA SER A 166 1.12 6.17 12.83
C SER A 166 1.31 5.40 14.13
N VAL A 167 0.47 4.39 14.36
CA VAL A 167 0.57 3.51 15.53
C VAL A 167 1.70 2.50 15.35
N ILE A 168 2.64 2.49 16.30
CA ILE A 168 3.79 1.59 16.36
C ILE A 168 3.48 0.36 17.22
N LEU A 169 3.01 0.57 18.45
CA LEU A 169 2.72 -0.50 19.42
C LEU A 169 1.39 -0.23 20.14
N SER A 170 0.75 -1.28 20.63
CA SER A 170 -0.46 -1.19 21.47
C SER A 170 -0.33 -1.92 22.80
N ASP A 171 0.84 -2.52 23.04
CA ASP A 171 1.23 -3.29 24.21
C ASP A 171 2.72 -3.06 24.50
N GLY A 172 3.19 -3.51 25.67
CA GLY A 172 4.60 -3.34 26.05
C GLY A 172 5.03 -1.87 26.15
N LEU A 173 4.13 -1.01 26.63
CA LEU A 173 4.30 0.46 26.62
C LEU A 173 5.04 0.98 27.85
N GLU A 174 5.41 0.11 28.79
CA GLU A 174 6.08 0.45 30.04
C GLU A 174 7.37 1.27 29.82
N PRO A 175 8.22 0.98 28.81
CA PRO A 175 9.42 1.78 28.53
C PRO A 175 9.12 3.22 28.06
N TYR A 176 7.88 3.51 27.67
CA TYR A 176 7.45 4.77 27.08
C TYR A 176 6.50 5.56 27.98
N ALA A 177 6.35 5.16 29.25
CA ALA A 177 5.41 5.77 30.19
C ALA A 177 5.65 7.26 30.46
N ASP A 178 6.87 7.76 30.22
CA ASP A 178 7.23 9.16 30.37
C ASP A 178 6.82 10.04 29.18
N LEU A 179 6.37 9.44 28.08
CA LEU A 179 5.90 10.20 26.92
C LEU A 179 4.57 10.90 27.20
N LEU A 180 4.35 12.02 26.51
CA LEU A 180 3.10 12.78 26.58
C LEU A 180 1.93 11.88 26.17
N VAL A 181 0.87 11.86 26.99
CA VAL A 181 -0.38 11.18 26.65
C VAL A 181 -1.28 12.15 25.87
N VAL A 182 -1.67 11.79 24.65
CA VAL A 182 -2.63 12.54 23.83
C VAL A 182 -3.96 11.81 23.78
N VAL A 183 -5.07 12.51 23.96
CA VAL A 183 -6.41 11.92 24.10
C VAL A 183 -7.37 12.54 23.09
N GLY A 184 -8.20 11.71 22.47
CA GLY A 184 -9.26 12.13 21.57
C GLY A 184 -9.10 11.60 20.15
N ASP A 185 -10.20 11.58 19.40
CA ASP A 185 -10.22 11.14 18.02
C ASP A 185 -9.47 12.13 17.12
N GLY A 186 -8.51 11.65 16.32
CA GLY A 186 -7.67 12.48 15.46
C GLY A 186 -6.51 13.17 16.19
N ALA A 187 -6.37 12.96 17.50
CA ALA A 187 -5.27 13.50 18.30
C ALA A 187 -3.91 12.97 17.83
N GLU A 188 -3.85 11.73 17.32
CA GLU A 188 -2.66 11.08 16.80
C GLU A 188 -2.02 11.86 15.64
N MET A 189 -2.85 12.37 14.72
CA MET A 189 -2.39 13.14 13.58
C MET A 189 -1.90 14.55 13.97
N GLN A 190 -2.37 15.07 15.11
CA GLN A 190 -2.05 16.42 15.59
C GLN A 190 -0.93 16.42 16.64
N ALA A 191 -0.55 15.26 17.17
CA ALA A 191 0.43 15.13 18.24
C ALA A 191 1.81 15.68 17.86
N GLY A 192 2.27 15.44 16.63
CA GLY A 192 3.53 15.99 16.10
C GLY A 192 3.55 17.52 16.12
N ALA A 193 2.48 18.15 15.61
CA ALA A 193 2.35 19.60 15.60
C ALA A 193 2.25 20.17 17.02
N LEU A 194 1.51 19.50 17.92
CA LEU A 194 1.43 19.90 19.32
C LEU A 194 2.81 19.86 20.00
N LEU A 195 3.57 18.77 19.86
CA LEU A 195 4.88 18.65 20.50
C LEU A 195 5.89 19.64 19.96
N ALA A 196 5.85 19.94 18.66
CA ALA A 196 6.65 21.03 18.08
C ALA A 196 6.29 22.39 18.70
N LEU A 197 5.00 22.67 18.87
CA LEU A 197 4.52 23.88 19.55
C LEU A 197 4.99 23.94 21.00
N LEU A 198 4.80 22.87 21.78
CA LEU A 198 5.18 22.83 23.19
C LEU A 198 6.69 22.99 23.36
N GLY A 199 7.47 22.41 22.44
CA GLY A 199 8.94 22.49 22.38
C GLY A 199 9.48 23.91 22.22
N THR A 200 8.66 24.89 21.83
CA THR A 200 9.07 26.31 21.82
C THR A 200 9.37 26.85 23.23
N GLU A 201 8.80 26.24 24.27
CA GLU A 201 9.06 26.57 25.68
C GLU A 201 9.38 25.30 26.49
N PRO A 202 10.63 24.79 26.42
CA PRO A 202 10.99 23.47 26.96
C PRO A 202 10.75 23.30 28.46
N THR A 203 10.96 24.36 29.25
CA THR A 203 10.76 24.33 30.71
C THR A 203 9.29 24.17 31.08
N LEU A 204 8.39 24.78 30.31
CA LEU A 204 6.95 24.68 30.51
C LEU A 204 6.42 23.35 29.94
N MET A 205 6.97 22.88 28.81
CA MET A 205 6.64 21.58 28.22
C MET A 205 6.85 20.42 29.22
N GLN A 206 7.93 20.46 30.02
CA GLN A 206 8.20 19.44 31.06
C GLN A 206 7.11 19.35 32.15
N GLN A 207 6.23 20.35 32.24
CA GLN A 207 5.10 20.32 33.15
C GLN A 207 3.89 19.60 32.56
N VAL A 208 3.81 19.43 31.23
CA VAL A 208 2.67 18.81 30.57
C VAL A 208 2.73 17.28 30.73
N ARG A 209 1.66 16.68 31.24
CA ARG A 209 1.52 15.22 31.38
C ARG A 209 0.61 14.62 30.31
N ALA A 210 -0.46 15.32 29.97
CA ALA A 210 -1.39 14.88 28.96
C ALA A 210 -1.96 16.07 28.17
N ALA A 211 -2.51 15.78 27.00
CA ALA A 211 -3.21 16.75 26.17
C ALA A 211 -4.48 16.11 25.58
N THR A 212 -5.60 16.81 25.66
CA THR A 212 -6.88 16.36 25.12
C THR A 212 -7.25 17.20 23.90
N TRP A 213 -7.47 16.54 22.77
CA TRP A 213 -7.96 17.14 21.54
C TRP A 213 -9.48 17.29 21.60
N VAL A 214 -9.97 18.52 21.64
CA VAL A 214 -11.38 18.82 21.91
C VAL A 214 -12.05 19.36 20.66
N GLY A 215 -13.14 18.69 20.26
CA GLY A 215 -14.01 19.17 19.18
C GLY A 215 -13.29 19.33 17.84
N ASN A 216 -12.26 18.52 17.63
CA ASN A 216 -11.41 18.45 16.45
C ASN A 216 -10.72 19.78 16.03
N ARG A 217 -10.39 20.65 17.01
CA ARG A 217 -9.85 21.99 16.68
C ARG A 217 -8.91 22.61 17.72
N ARG A 218 -8.97 22.18 18.98
CA ARG A 218 -8.19 22.82 20.05
C ARG A 218 -7.66 21.81 21.04
N TRP A 219 -6.59 22.19 21.70
CA TRP A 219 -5.96 21.41 22.75
C TRP A 219 -6.30 21.95 24.14
N ASN A 220 -6.63 21.03 25.04
CA ASN A 220 -6.54 21.27 26.48
C ASN A 220 -5.33 20.50 27.01
N LEU A 221 -4.44 21.15 27.74
CA LEU A 221 -3.26 20.53 28.33
C LEU A 221 -3.51 20.27 29.81
N HIS A 222 -3.06 19.13 30.30
CA HIS A 222 -3.08 18.73 31.69
C HIS A 222 -1.66 18.76 32.22
N LEU A 223 -1.38 19.72 33.11
CA LEU A 223 -0.06 19.91 33.70
C LEU A 223 0.09 19.17 35.03
N LYS A 224 1.34 19.01 35.48
CA LYS A 224 1.70 18.60 36.83
C LYS A 224 0.96 19.47 37.85
N GLY A 225 0.53 18.86 38.95
CA GLY A 225 -0.23 19.54 40.00
C GLY A 225 -1.72 19.74 39.71
N GLY A 226 -2.25 19.12 38.64
CA GLY A 226 -3.69 19.13 38.34
C GLY A 226 -4.19 20.43 37.71
N ILE A 227 -3.32 21.14 36.99
CA ILE A 227 -3.65 22.42 36.34
C ILE A 227 -4.07 22.14 34.90
N ASP A 228 -5.26 22.60 34.52
CA ASP A 228 -5.75 22.52 33.15
C ASP A 228 -5.46 23.82 32.40
N VAL A 229 -4.74 23.75 31.28
CA VAL A 229 -4.50 24.87 30.38
C VAL A 229 -5.35 24.70 29.12
N ARG A 230 -6.18 25.68 28.80
CA ARG A 230 -7.03 25.66 27.59
C ARG A 230 -6.40 26.53 26.52
N LEU A 231 -5.91 25.91 25.45
CA LEU A 231 -5.34 26.64 24.31
C LEU A 231 -6.44 27.16 23.39
N PRO A 232 -6.20 28.29 22.71
CA PRO A 232 -7.04 28.73 21.62
C PRO A 232 -6.94 27.76 20.43
N GLU A 233 -7.91 27.86 19.52
CA GLU A 233 -7.91 27.16 18.24
C GLU A 233 -6.84 27.78 17.32
N ASP A 234 -6.86 29.11 17.21
CA ASP A 234 -5.88 29.87 16.46
C ASP A 234 -4.75 30.39 17.34
N ASP A 235 -3.55 30.49 16.77
CA ASP A 235 -2.39 31.13 17.40
C ASP A 235 -2.01 30.56 18.80
N ALA A 236 -2.15 29.24 18.94
CA ALA A 236 -1.82 28.52 20.17
C ALA A 236 -0.35 28.68 20.58
N GLN A 237 0.56 28.89 19.63
CA GLN A 237 1.98 29.10 19.91
C GLN A 237 2.22 30.41 20.67
N ASN A 238 1.63 31.53 20.25
CA ASN A 238 1.76 32.79 20.99
C ASN A 238 1.05 32.71 22.35
N ALA A 239 -0.09 32.03 22.44
CA ALA A 239 -0.74 31.77 23.72
C ALA A 239 0.15 31.00 24.69
N TRP A 240 0.87 29.99 24.20
CA TRP A 240 1.84 29.21 24.95
C TRP A 240 3.03 30.05 25.42
N ALA A 241 3.64 30.83 24.54
CA ALA A 241 4.74 31.74 24.87
C ALA A 241 4.32 32.81 25.91
N ARG A 242 3.09 33.33 25.81
CA ARG A 242 2.51 34.23 26.83
C ARG A 242 2.42 33.53 28.18
N LEU A 243 1.92 32.30 28.24
CA LEU A 243 1.85 31.54 29.49
C LEU A 243 3.25 31.32 30.10
N ALA A 244 4.24 30.97 29.28
CA ALA A 244 5.62 30.84 29.73
C ALA A 244 6.17 32.14 30.32
N THR A 245 5.87 33.28 29.69
CA THR A 245 6.22 34.61 30.21
C THR A 245 5.56 34.89 31.55
N TYR A 246 4.25 34.60 31.71
CA TYR A 246 3.55 34.76 32.98
C TYR A 246 4.10 33.84 34.07
N HIS A 247 4.45 32.60 33.74
CA HIS A 247 5.05 31.67 34.69
C HIS A 247 6.43 32.14 35.15
N ARG A 248 7.30 32.58 34.22
CA ARG A 248 8.63 33.08 34.54
C ARG A 248 8.59 34.32 35.45
N ASN A 249 7.67 35.24 35.19
CA ASN A 249 7.62 36.53 35.89
C ASN A 249 6.78 36.49 37.18
N HIS A 250 5.72 35.68 37.22
CA HIS A 250 4.72 35.71 38.30
C HIS A 250 4.47 34.36 38.96
N LYS A 251 5.19 33.30 38.55
CA LYS A 251 5.06 31.94 39.07
C LYS A 251 3.60 31.45 39.11
N VAL A 252 2.86 31.69 38.02
CA VAL A 252 1.39 31.44 38.01
C VAL A 252 1.00 29.98 38.28
N LEU A 253 1.86 29.02 37.92
CA LEU A 253 1.66 27.59 38.19
C LEU A 253 1.92 27.20 39.65
N ASP A 254 2.65 28.01 40.40
CA ASP A 254 3.01 27.71 41.79
C ASP A 254 1.88 28.09 42.77
N LYS A 255 0.89 28.85 42.27
CA LYS A 255 -0.28 29.32 43.03
C LYS A 255 -1.39 28.25 43.05
N ASP A 256 -2.42 28.47 43.87
CA ASP A 256 -3.61 27.61 43.95
C ASP A 256 -4.55 27.84 42.75
N VAL A 257 -4.05 27.46 41.58
CA VAL A 257 -4.72 27.56 40.29
C VAL A 257 -5.17 26.18 39.85
N THR A 258 -6.39 26.09 39.36
CA THR A 258 -6.95 24.85 38.79
C THR A 258 -7.08 24.93 37.28
N VAL A 259 -7.44 26.11 36.74
CA VAL A 259 -7.62 26.30 35.29
C VAL A 259 -6.98 27.60 34.82
N LEU A 260 -6.24 27.51 33.72
CA LEU A 260 -5.67 28.61 32.98
C LEU A 260 -6.28 28.65 31.58
N ASP A 261 -7.08 29.66 31.30
CA ASP A 261 -7.76 29.79 30.02
C ASP A 261 -7.07 30.85 29.16
N LEU A 262 -6.50 30.39 28.04
CA LEU A 262 -5.78 31.22 27.07
C LEU A 262 -6.59 31.45 25.79
N ARG A 263 -7.87 31.06 25.76
CA ARG A 263 -8.72 31.13 24.56
C ARG A 263 -9.04 32.56 24.14
N ILE A 264 -8.93 33.53 25.05
CA ILE A 264 -9.12 34.94 24.75
C ILE A 264 -7.78 35.55 24.35
N PRO A 265 -7.68 36.22 23.19
CA PRO A 265 -6.49 36.96 22.82
C PRO A 265 -6.06 37.94 23.91
N ASP A 266 -4.75 38.06 24.13
CA ASP A 266 -4.11 39.03 25.03
C ASP A 266 -4.51 38.95 26.52
N ARG A 267 -5.23 37.91 26.96
CA ARG A 267 -5.64 37.75 28.35
C ARG A 267 -5.48 36.31 28.82
N LEU A 268 -4.96 36.16 30.04
CA LEU A 268 -4.96 34.90 30.76
C LEU A 268 -6.05 34.95 31.83
N ILE A 269 -7.07 34.09 31.72
CA ILE A 269 -8.06 33.94 32.78
C ILE A 269 -7.60 32.82 33.71
N VAL A 270 -7.48 33.15 34.99
CA VAL A 270 -7.09 32.22 36.04
C VAL A 270 -8.33 31.85 36.84
N LYS A 271 -8.63 30.56 36.95
CA LYS A 271 -9.56 30.06 37.97
C LYS A 271 -8.77 29.48 39.11
N THR A 272 -9.01 30.01 40.30
CA THR A 272 -8.48 29.49 41.54
C THR A 272 -9.45 28.51 42.16
N GLY A 273 -8.92 27.54 42.88
CA GLY A 273 -9.69 26.57 43.65
C GLY A 273 -8.75 25.86 44.62
N PRO A 274 -9.26 25.32 45.74
CA PRO A 274 -8.44 24.48 46.59
C PRO A 274 -7.88 23.33 45.75
N LYS A 275 -6.56 23.10 45.80
CA LYS A 275 -5.93 21.94 45.16
C LYS A 275 -6.67 20.69 45.66
N GLY A 276 -7.44 20.06 44.78
CA GLY A 276 -8.34 18.98 45.14
C GLY A 276 -7.59 17.80 45.71
N SER A 277 -7.84 17.49 46.98
CA SER A 277 -7.69 16.17 47.56
C SER A 277 -8.67 15.22 46.89
N GLY A 278 -8.18 14.39 45.95
CA GLY A 278 -8.91 13.30 45.30
C GLY A 278 -8.12 12.85 44.07
N GLN A 279 -7.67 11.60 43.92
CA GLN A 279 -8.20 10.34 44.40
C GLN A 279 -7.05 9.41 44.81
N GLU A 280 -7.11 8.88 46.02
CA GLU A 280 -6.37 7.70 46.49
C GLU A 280 -7.44 6.69 46.90
N THR A 281 -7.83 5.82 45.96
CA THR A 281 -8.52 4.54 46.18
C THR A 281 -8.31 3.67 44.96
#